data_AF-A0A6G3UQH2-F1
#
_entry.id   AF-A0A6G3UQH2-F1
#
_cell.length_a   1.000
_cell.length_b   1.000
_cell.length_c   1.000
_cell.angle_alpha   90.00
_cell.angle_beta   90.00
_cell.angle_gamma   90.00
#
_symmetry.space_group_name_H-M   'P 1'
#
loop_
_entity.id
_entity.type
_entity.pdbx_description
1 polymer ?
#
loop_
_entity_poly.entity_id
_entity_poly.type
_entity_poly.pdbx_seq_one_letter_code
_entity_poly.pdbx_strand_id
1 'polypeptide(L)'
;MSLPPPNLDDRRFQQLVDEAKRYVQQRTPEWTDHNVSDPGVTLIETFAYMVDQLLYRLNRVPDRNYHAFLDLLGVRLFPPTAARADVDFWLSAPQPDTVRLPAGTEVATARGETEDAVVFSTDEDLAIVPSSLVRLVTVPAAGEQTDRTGPLADGQDIPCFQSRPQPGDALLFGLPTAVPRCIVAVCLDSRVEGVGVDPRQPPLVWEAWDGARWATCATGTDSTGGLNKPGEVTVFVPAGHTESVTAGTRAGWLRCRVTDAVPGQPFYSESPTIREAEVFTVGGTAGVEHAETVLDVPLGTSEGVAGQTFAVPRTPVLLDGEPPLVEVSSDGGWQTWTPVDHFAASGPADRHVQVDPVAGRFAFPPEVREADGTMRAYGAVPPKGAHIRLTRYRTGGGAAGNVARGAIRVLRSSVPYVAGVANREAARGGVDGETVENAKLRAPQILRVQERAVTAEDHEAIAREAA
;
A
#
# COMPACT_ATOMS: atom_id res chain seq x y z
N MET A 1 23.56 23.62 -7.54
CA MET A 1 22.98 24.94 -7.87
C MET A 1 22.40 24.86 -9.27
N SER A 2 21.08 24.91 -9.41
CA SER A 2 20.46 25.19 -10.71
C SER A 2 20.74 26.64 -11.06
N LEU A 3 21.20 26.89 -12.29
CA LEU A 3 21.21 28.25 -12.83
C LEU A 3 19.74 28.68 -12.97
N PRO A 4 19.34 29.88 -12.51
CA PRO A 4 17.98 30.35 -12.70
C PRO A 4 17.65 30.38 -14.20
N PRO A 5 16.41 30.03 -14.62
CA PRO A 5 16.03 30.11 -16.01
C PRO A 5 16.26 31.55 -16.50
N PRO A 6 17.02 31.75 -17.59
CA PRO A 6 17.32 33.09 -18.05
C PRO A 6 16.05 33.75 -18.58
N ASN A 7 15.83 35.01 -18.24
CA ASN A 7 14.93 35.84 -19.02
C ASN A 7 15.55 36.01 -20.41
N LEU A 8 14.82 35.62 -21.45
CA LEU A 8 15.23 35.81 -22.84
C LEU A 8 15.27 37.29 -23.20
N ASP A 9 14.41 38.10 -22.55
CA ASP A 9 14.42 39.56 -22.62
C ASP A 9 14.02 40.11 -21.24
N ASP A 10 14.87 40.95 -20.65
CA ASP A 10 14.70 41.49 -19.30
C ASP A 10 14.15 42.93 -19.28
N ARG A 11 13.79 43.47 -20.45
CA ARG A 11 13.17 44.80 -20.55
C ARG A 11 11.81 44.81 -19.87
N ARG A 12 11.59 45.83 -19.06
CA ARG A 12 10.32 46.11 -18.37
C ARG A 12 9.62 47.28 -19.03
N PHE A 13 8.30 47.38 -18.84
CA PHE A 13 7.46 48.49 -19.29
C PHE A 13 8.16 49.87 -19.34
N GLN A 14 8.71 50.34 -18.21
CA GLN A 14 9.32 51.68 -18.16
C GLN A 14 10.53 51.81 -19.10
N GLN A 15 11.35 50.77 -19.22
CA GLN A 15 12.51 50.78 -20.11
C GLN A 15 12.08 50.85 -21.58
N LEU A 16 10.97 50.19 -21.94
CA LEU A 16 10.38 50.24 -23.28
C LEU A 16 9.82 51.64 -23.59
N VAL A 17 9.14 52.27 -22.62
CA VAL A 17 8.65 53.65 -22.74
C VAL A 17 9.81 54.63 -22.91
N ASP A 18 10.84 54.51 -22.09
CA ASP A 18 12.01 55.39 -22.12
C ASP A 18 12.83 55.24 -23.40
N GLU A 19 12.91 54.02 -23.95
CA GLU A 19 13.55 53.73 -25.23
C GLU A 19 12.77 54.33 -26.40
N ALA A 20 11.44 54.15 -26.42
CA ALA A 20 10.57 54.74 -27.44
C ALA A 20 10.61 56.28 -27.41
N LYS A 21 10.58 56.90 -26.23
CA LYS A 21 10.72 58.37 -26.08
C LYS A 21 12.09 58.86 -26.59
N ARG A 22 13.17 58.15 -26.29
CA ARG A 22 14.51 58.46 -26.85
C ARG A 22 14.53 58.34 -28.38
N TYR A 23 13.85 57.35 -28.95
CA TYR A 23 13.77 57.17 -30.40
C TYR A 23 13.01 58.32 -31.08
N VAL A 24 11.88 58.74 -30.48
CA VAL A 24 11.11 59.90 -30.94
C VAL A 24 11.97 61.17 -30.95
N GLN A 25 12.69 61.47 -29.87
CA GLN A 25 13.54 62.65 -29.79
C GLN A 25 14.62 62.71 -30.87
N GLN A 26 15.12 61.56 -31.33
CA GLN A 26 16.15 61.49 -32.37
C GLN A 26 15.58 61.57 -33.79
N ARG A 27 14.37 61.05 -34.01
CA ARG A 27 13.78 60.89 -35.35
C ARG A 27 12.74 61.95 -35.70
N THR A 28 12.15 62.58 -34.70
CA THR A 28 11.05 63.52 -34.83
C THR A 28 11.26 64.70 -33.88
N PRO A 29 12.35 65.48 -34.05
CA PRO A 29 12.69 66.60 -33.16
C PRO A 29 11.61 67.71 -33.11
N GLU A 30 10.70 67.75 -34.09
CA GLU A 30 9.52 68.61 -34.11
C GLU A 30 8.44 68.23 -33.08
N TRP A 31 8.44 66.98 -32.60
CA TRP A 31 7.54 66.55 -31.53
C TRP A 31 8.12 66.96 -30.17
N THR A 32 7.56 68.03 -29.61
CA THR A 32 8.11 68.72 -28.43
C THR A 32 7.31 68.51 -27.14
N ASP A 33 6.05 68.08 -27.24
CA ASP A 33 5.25 67.70 -26.07
C ASP A 33 5.55 66.24 -25.68
N HIS A 34 5.98 66.01 -24.45
CA HIS A 34 6.30 64.69 -23.92
C HIS A 34 5.60 64.42 -22.60
N ASN A 35 4.56 65.19 -22.30
CA ASN A 35 3.77 65.03 -21.09
C ASN A 35 2.95 63.74 -21.14
N VAL A 36 2.55 63.24 -19.97
CA VAL A 36 1.71 62.03 -19.85
C VAL A 36 0.36 62.21 -20.54
N SER A 37 -0.13 63.46 -20.64
CA SER A 37 -1.38 63.80 -21.32
C SER A 37 -1.29 63.81 -22.85
N ASP A 38 -0.09 63.68 -23.43
CA ASP A 38 0.07 63.61 -24.88
C ASP A 38 -0.49 62.28 -25.42
N PRO A 39 -1.44 62.32 -26.37
CA PRO A 39 -1.96 61.11 -27.02
C PRO A 39 -0.86 60.23 -27.64
N GLY A 40 0.23 60.81 -28.15
CA GLY A 40 1.35 60.05 -28.69
C GLY A 40 2.14 59.30 -27.61
N VAL A 41 2.32 59.92 -26.44
CA VAL A 41 2.90 59.24 -25.26
C VAL A 41 1.97 58.14 -24.75
N THR A 42 0.66 58.37 -24.74
CA THR A 42 -0.34 57.35 -24.39
C THR A 42 -0.27 56.14 -25.32
N LEU A 43 -0.08 56.36 -26.63
CA LEU A 43 0.14 55.28 -27.59
C LEU A 43 1.45 54.52 -27.31
N ILE A 44 2.55 55.22 -27.02
CA ILE A 44 3.83 54.61 -26.63
C ILE A 44 3.63 53.72 -25.40
N GLU A 45 2.95 54.20 -24.37
CA GLU A 45 2.65 53.42 -23.16
C GLU A 45 1.78 52.21 -23.48
N THR A 46 0.76 52.37 -24.34
CA THR A 46 -0.10 51.24 -24.77
C THR A 46 0.71 50.15 -25.48
N PHE A 47 1.57 50.53 -26.42
CA PHE A 47 2.43 49.57 -27.13
C PHE A 47 3.51 48.97 -26.22
N ALA A 48 4.11 49.75 -25.32
CA ALA A 48 5.04 49.25 -24.32
C ALA A 48 4.38 48.22 -23.41
N TYR A 49 3.13 48.44 -23.01
CA TYR A 49 2.35 47.46 -22.25
C TYR A 49 2.09 46.18 -23.06
N MET A 50 1.70 46.30 -24.34
CA MET A 50 1.50 45.13 -25.20
C MET A 50 2.80 44.32 -25.36
N VAL A 51 3.94 44.99 -25.54
CA VAL A 51 5.25 44.34 -25.64
C VAL A 51 5.64 43.70 -24.31
N ASP A 52 5.44 44.37 -23.16
CA ASP A 52 5.70 43.82 -21.83
C ASP A 52 4.92 42.50 -21.59
N GLN A 53 3.66 42.43 -22.03
CA GLN A 53 2.87 41.20 -22.01
C GLN A 53 3.42 40.10 -22.94
N LEU A 54 3.98 40.47 -24.09
CA LEU A 54 4.67 39.52 -24.97
C LEU A 54 5.98 39.02 -24.36
N LEU A 55 6.76 39.90 -23.73
CA LEU A 55 8.01 39.54 -23.04
C LEU A 55 7.74 38.60 -21.87
N TYR A 56 6.68 38.82 -21.11
CA TYR A 56 6.23 37.88 -20.07
C TYR A 56 5.97 36.47 -20.63
N ARG A 57 5.31 36.36 -21.80
CA ARG A 57 5.05 35.07 -22.46
C ARG A 57 6.33 34.46 -23.02
N LEU A 58 7.22 35.27 -23.59
CA LEU A 58 8.51 34.84 -24.13
C LEU A 58 9.40 34.25 -23.03
N ASN A 59 9.45 34.89 -21.87
CA ASN A 59 10.24 34.42 -20.72
C ASN A 59 9.70 33.13 -20.08
N ARG A 60 8.51 32.65 -20.48
CA ARG A 60 8.00 31.32 -20.11
C ARG A 60 8.41 30.21 -21.09
N VAL A 61 9.00 30.55 -22.23
CA VAL A 61 9.46 29.57 -23.24
C VAL A 61 10.58 28.66 -22.72
N PRO A 62 11.61 29.14 -22.00
CA PRO A 62 12.67 28.27 -21.49
C PRO A 62 12.14 27.12 -20.63
N ASP A 63 11.22 27.39 -19.69
CA ASP A 63 10.61 26.37 -18.85
C ASP A 63 9.78 25.37 -19.66
N ARG A 64 8.98 25.86 -20.62
CA ARG A 64 8.20 25.00 -21.52
C ARG A 64 9.10 24.09 -22.36
N ASN A 65 10.20 24.62 -22.87
CA ASN A 65 11.18 23.85 -23.63
C ASN A 65 11.83 22.79 -22.74
N TYR A 66 12.15 23.12 -21.49
CA TYR A 66 12.70 22.14 -20.55
C TYR A 66 11.77 20.95 -20.36
N HIS A 67 10.46 21.19 -20.16
CA HIS A 67 9.47 20.10 -20.11
C HIS A 67 9.43 19.28 -21.39
N ALA A 68 9.39 19.93 -22.55
CA ALA A 68 9.40 19.24 -23.83
C ALA A 68 10.68 18.39 -24.05
N PHE A 69 11.83 18.85 -23.54
CA PHE A 69 13.07 18.07 -23.57
C PHE A 69 13.02 16.88 -22.62
N LEU A 70 12.45 17.03 -21.41
CA LEU A 70 12.23 15.90 -20.50
C LEU A 70 11.33 14.84 -21.13
N ASP A 71 10.23 15.26 -21.75
CA ASP A 71 9.31 14.37 -22.47
C ASP A 71 10.01 13.67 -23.64
N LEU A 72 10.82 14.41 -24.42
CA LEU A 72 11.60 13.86 -25.53
C LEU A 72 12.62 12.81 -25.06
N LEU A 73 13.21 13.03 -23.90
CA LEU A 73 14.14 12.09 -23.26
C LEU A 73 13.43 10.91 -22.59
N GLY A 74 12.09 10.90 -22.56
CA GLY A 74 11.29 9.86 -21.94
C GLY A 74 11.31 9.91 -20.41
N VAL A 75 11.70 11.03 -19.81
CA VAL A 75 11.69 11.19 -18.35
C VAL A 75 10.25 11.24 -17.87
N ARG A 76 9.85 10.24 -17.08
CA ARG A 76 8.53 10.15 -16.47
C ARG A 76 8.60 10.49 -14.99
N LEU A 77 7.50 11.01 -14.46
CA LEU A 77 7.34 11.20 -13.02
C LEU A 77 7.15 9.85 -12.34
N PHE A 78 7.80 9.65 -11.20
CA PHE A 78 7.50 8.47 -10.39
C PHE A 78 6.09 8.57 -9.79
N PRO A 79 5.28 7.51 -9.89
CA PRO A 79 3.95 7.50 -9.28
C PRO A 79 4.03 7.44 -7.75
N PRO A 80 2.94 7.80 -7.04
CA PRO A 80 2.87 7.54 -5.61
C PRO A 80 2.82 6.04 -5.31
N THR A 81 3.15 5.70 -4.07
CA THR A 81 2.96 4.37 -3.49
C THR A 81 1.92 4.43 -2.37
N ALA A 82 1.24 3.32 -2.12
CA ALA A 82 0.24 3.19 -1.08
C ALA A 82 0.88 2.78 0.26
N ALA A 83 0.43 3.42 1.33
CA ALA A 83 0.73 2.94 2.67
C ALA A 83 -0.06 1.66 2.96
N ARG A 84 0.57 0.69 3.62
CA ARG A 84 -0.01 -0.60 3.99
C ARG A 84 0.02 -0.82 5.50
N ALA A 85 -0.96 -1.54 6.03
CA ALA A 85 -1.05 -1.97 7.43
C ALA A 85 -1.87 -3.26 7.55
N ASP A 86 -1.72 -3.94 8.68
CA ASP A 86 -2.72 -4.92 9.13
C ASP A 86 -3.73 -4.24 10.05
N VAL A 87 -5.01 -4.56 9.86
CA VAL A 87 -6.11 -4.14 10.74
C VAL A 87 -6.85 -5.33 11.31
N ASP A 88 -7.24 -5.22 12.56
CA ASP A 88 -8.01 -6.20 13.30
C ASP A 88 -9.48 -5.79 13.30
N PHE A 89 -10.33 -6.65 12.74
CA PHE A 89 -11.78 -6.55 12.80
C PHE A 89 -12.31 -7.35 13.99
N TRP A 90 -13.09 -6.69 14.85
CA TRP A 90 -13.66 -7.30 16.05
C TRP A 90 -15.13 -7.62 15.83
N LEU A 91 -15.51 -8.86 16.12
CA LEU A 91 -16.91 -9.27 16.10
C LEU A 91 -17.66 -8.67 17.30
N SER A 92 -18.94 -8.38 17.13
CA SER A 92 -19.83 -7.93 18.21
C SER A 92 -20.08 -9.02 19.24
N ALA A 93 -20.00 -10.28 18.82
CA ALA A 93 -20.07 -11.49 19.63
C ALA A 93 -19.54 -12.67 18.79
N PRO A 94 -19.08 -13.77 19.41
CA PRO A 94 -18.77 -15.01 18.69
C PRO A 94 -19.95 -15.43 17.80
N GLN A 95 -19.66 -15.80 16.56
CA GLN A 95 -20.67 -16.18 15.57
C GLN A 95 -20.71 -17.70 15.39
N PRO A 96 -21.89 -18.29 15.06
CA PRO A 96 -21.99 -19.72 14.74
C PRO A 96 -21.50 -20.04 13.32
N ASP A 97 -21.52 -19.06 12.42
CA ASP A 97 -21.18 -19.20 11.00
C ASP A 97 -19.99 -18.29 10.63
N THR A 98 -19.28 -18.64 9.56
CA THR A 98 -18.16 -17.84 9.03
C THR A 98 -18.63 -16.45 8.59
N VAL A 99 -18.08 -15.41 9.20
CA VAL A 99 -18.28 -14.02 8.76
C VAL A 99 -17.28 -13.71 7.65
N ARG A 100 -17.77 -13.27 6.49
CA ARG A 100 -16.95 -12.93 5.33
C ARG A 100 -16.81 -11.42 5.18
N LEU A 101 -15.59 -10.95 5.06
CA LEU A 101 -15.24 -9.58 4.70
C LEU A 101 -14.68 -9.63 3.28
N PRO A 102 -15.34 -9.03 2.28
CA PRO A 102 -14.82 -9.00 0.93
C PRO A 102 -13.59 -8.08 0.82
N ALA A 103 -12.73 -8.34 -0.16
CA ALA A 103 -11.76 -7.38 -0.64
C ALA A 103 -12.46 -6.07 -1.03
N GLY A 104 -11.79 -4.93 -0.81
CA GLY A 104 -12.36 -3.60 -1.00
C GLY A 104 -13.24 -3.11 0.17
N THR A 105 -13.28 -3.82 1.31
CA THR A 105 -13.93 -3.32 2.52
C THR A 105 -13.21 -2.07 3.01
N GLU A 106 -13.93 -0.95 3.11
CA GLU A 106 -13.35 0.34 3.47
C GLU A 106 -13.29 0.57 4.97
N VAL A 107 -12.11 0.98 5.44
CA VAL A 107 -11.83 1.43 6.80
C VAL A 107 -11.13 2.79 6.74
N ALA A 108 -11.18 3.56 7.82
CA ALA A 108 -10.62 4.90 7.81
C ALA A 108 -10.08 5.34 9.17
N THR A 109 -9.28 6.40 9.13
CA THR A 109 -9.05 7.22 10.32
C THR A 109 -10.32 7.98 10.72
N ALA A 110 -10.38 8.39 11.98
CA ALA A 110 -11.44 9.31 12.41
C ALA A 110 -11.24 10.66 11.71
N ARG A 111 -12.35 11.25 11.23
CA ARG A 111 -12.34 12.60 10.68
C ARG A 111 -12.01 13.61 11.78
N GLY A 112 -11.01 14.44 11.56
CA GLY A 112 -10.69 15.57 12.45
C GLY A 112 -11.52 16.81 12.09
N GLU A 113 -11.37 17.88 12.88
CA GLU A 113 -11.98 19.18 12.54
C GLU A 113 -11.33 19.82 11.31
N THR A 114 -10.02 19.59 11.12
CA THR A 114 -9.20 20.20 10.06
C THR A 114 -8.66 19.21 9.03
N GLU A 115 -8.72 17.91 9.32
CA GLU A 115 -8.16 16.85 8.47
C GLU A 115 -9.27 15.90 8.03
N ASP A 116 -9.32 15.64 6.72
CA ASP A 116 -10.22 14.63 6.17
C ASP A 116 -9.75 13.23 6.57
N ALA A 117 -10.72 12.32 6.69
CA ALA A 117 -10.43 10.94 7.03
C ALA A 117 -9.65 10.25 5.90
N VAL A 118 -8.55 9.62 6.29
CA VAL A 118 -7.68 8.83 5.42
C VAL A 118 -8.32 7.45 5.26
N VAL A 119 -8.64 7.06 4.03
CA VAL A 119 -9.37 5.83 3.72
C VAL A 119 -8.40 4.74 3.26
N PHE A 120 -8.66 3.52 3.71
CA PHE A 120 -7.96 2.31 3.32
C PHE A 120 -8.99 1.27 2.87
N SER A 121 -8.59 0.36 1.99
CA SER A 121 -9.40 -0.77 1.57
C SER A 121 -8.67 -2.09 1.86
N THR A 122 -9.43 -3.14 2.17
CA THR A 122 -8.86 -4.49 2.27
C THR A 122 -8.38 -4.98 0.92
N ASP A 123 -7.20 -5.60 0.88
CA ASP A 123 -6.59 -6.10 -0.36
C ASP A 123 -7.13 -7.50 -0.75
N GLU A 124 -7.57 -8.29 0.22
CA GLU A 124 -8.11 -9.64 0.01
C GLU A 124 -9.38 -9.92 0.81
N ASP A 125 -10.08 -10.99 0.43
CA ASP A 125 -11.21 -11.53 1.19
C ASP A 125 -10.71 -12.13 2.52
N LEU A 126 -11.30 -11.73 3.64
CA LEU A 126 -11.07 -12.31 4.95
C LEU A 126 -12.26 -13.17 5.38
N ALA A 127 -11.97 -14.43 5.74
CA ALA A 127 -12.94 -15.33 6.36
C ALA A 127 -12.67 -15.45 7.86
N ILE A 128 -13.57 -14.90 8.68
CA ILE A 128 -13.52 -15.06 10.15
C ILE A 128 -14.26 -16.36 10.49
N VAL A 129 -13.50 -17.44 10.61
CA VAL A 129 -14.02 -18.79 10.83
C VAL A 129 -14.35 -18.99 12.33
N PRO A 130 -15.57 -19.42 12.67
CA PRO A 130 -15.92 -19.69 14.06
C PRO A 130 -15.14 -20.88 14.59
N SER A 131 -14.80 -20.85 15.87
CA SER A 131 -14.01 -21.89 16.50
C SER A 131 -14.45 -22.14 17.92
N SER A 132 -14.13 -23.33 18.42
CA SER A 132 -14.34 -23.76 19.79
C SER A 132 -13.20 -24.66 20.25
N LEU A 133 -13.07 -24.89 21.55
CA LEU A 133 -12.16 -25.92 22.06
C LEU A 133 -12.77 -27.30 21.84
N VAL A 134 -12.07 -28.19 21.13
CA VAL A 134 -12.47 -29.60 20.97
C VAL A 134 -11.47 -30.58 21.58
N ARG A 135 -10.22 -30.16 21.78
CA ARG A 135 -9.18 -30.97 22.44
C ARG A 135 -8.25 -30.13 23.29
N LEU A 136 -7.83 -30.70 24.41
CA LEU A 136 -6.74 -30.16 25.24
C LEU A 136 -5.64 -31.20 25.35
N VAL A 137 -4.41 -30.85 25.00
CA VAL A 137 -3.26 -31.79 25.02
C VAL A 137 -2.09 -31.16 25.76
N THR A 138 -1.47 -31.90 26.67
CA THR A 138 -0.20 -31.49 27.32
C THR A 138 0.96 -32.21 26.66
N VAL A 139 2.05 -31.50 26.41
CA VAL A 139 3.28 -32.02 25.79
C VAL A 139 4.49 -31.54 26.59
N PRO A 140 5.18 -32.41 27.35
CA PRO A 140 6.44 -32.07 27.98
C PRO A 140 7.51 -31.75 26.93
N ALA A 141 8.60 -31.10 27.33
CA ALA A 141 9.76 -30.86 26.47
C ALA A 141 10.34 -32.16 25.86
N ALA A 142 10.16 -33.31 26.53
CA ALA A 142 10.54 -34.64 26.02
C ALA A 142 9.66 -35.15 24.85
N GLY A 143 8.50 -34.52 24.60
CA GLY A 143 7.67 -34.74 23.41
C GLY A 143 6.50 -35.71 23.56
N GLU A 144 6.29 -36.33 24.74
CA GLU A 144 5.15 -37.23 24.96
C GLU A 144 3.82 -36.46 24.94
N GLN A 145 2.85 -36.89 24.14
CA GLN A 145 1.58 -36.17 23.99
C GLN A 145 0.49 -36.85 24.81
N THR A 146 -0.12 -36.12 25.74
CA THR A 146 -1.21 -36.64 26.59
C THR A 146 -2.49 -35.86 26.36
N ASP A 147 -3.55 -36.56 25.94
CA ASP A 147 -4.90 -35.98 25.82
C ASP A 147 -5.51 -35.76 27.22
N ARG A 148 -5.90 -34.51 27.49
CA ARG A 148 -6.50 -34.04 28.75
C ARG A 148 -7.98 -33.66 28.59
N THR A 149 -8.56 -33.88 27.42
CA THR A 149 -9.94 -33.46 27.09
C THR A 149 -10.98 -34.10 28.01
N GLY A 150 -10.88 -35.42 28.24
CA GLY A 150 -11.79 -36.13 29.16
C GLY A 150 -11.69 -35.64 30.60
N PRO A 151 -10.50 -35.67 31.22
CA PRO A 151 -10.28 -35.14 32.57
C PRO A 151 -10.75 -33.68 32.75
N LEU A 152 -10.53 -32.81 31.76
CA LEU A 152 -11.02 -31.43 31.79
C LEU A 152 -12.56 -31.38 31.79
N ALA A 153 -13.21 -32.19 30.94
CA ALA A 153 -14.67 -32.28 30.88
C ALA A 153 -15.29 -32.84 32.17
N ASP A 154 -14.55 -33.68 32.91
CA ASP A 154 -14.92 -34.17 34.24
C ASP A 154 -14.69 -33.12 35.36
N GLY A 155 -14.16 -31.94 35.02
CA GLY A 155 -13.89 -30.85 35.96
C GLY A 155 -12.66 -31.06 36.84
N GLN A 156 -11.70 -31.89 36.40
CA GLN A 156 -10.44 -32.09 37.10
C GLN A 156 -9.49 -30.91 36.86
N ASP A 157 -8.67 -30.59 37.87
CA ASP A 157 -7.61 -29.58 37.72
C ASP A 157 -6.48 -30.19 36.88
N ILE A 158 -6.26 -29.64 35.67
CA ILE A 158 -5.27 -30.12 34.71
C ILE A 158 -3.98 -29.30 34.82
N PRO A 159 -2.83 -29.91 35.15
CA PRO A 159 -1.54 -29.22 35.07
C PRO A 159 -1.25 -28.81 33.63
N CYS A 160 -0.96 -27.52 33.39
CA CYS A 160 -0.63 -27.02 32.06
C CYS A 160 0.71 -27.59 31.55
N PHE A 161 1.66 -27.80 32.47
CA PHE A 161 3.02 -28.28 32.21
C PHE A 161 3.42 -29.39 33.19
N GLN A 162 4.68 -29.83 33.12
CA GLN A 162 5.26 -30.75 34.12
C GLN A 162 5.28 -30.13 35.51
N SER A 163 5.35 -30.97 36.57
CA SER A 163 5.35 -30.51 37.97
C SER A 163 6.40 -29.44 38.26
N ARG A 164 7.55 -29.52 37.58
CA ARG A 164 8.53 -28.44 37.44
C ARG A 164 8.59 -28.06 35.97
N PRO A 165 7.95 -26.96 35.56
CA PRO A 165 7.93 -26.57 34.15
C PRO A 165 9.35 -26.41 33.60
N GLN A 166 9.56 -26.80 32.36
CA GLN A 166 10.82 -26.63 31.65
C GLN A 166 10.59 -25.91 30.32
N PRO A 167 11.58 -25.15 29.80
CA PRO A 167 11.52 -24.64 28.45
C PRO A 167 11.19 -25.75 27.45
N GLY A 168 10.17 -25.54 26.63
CA GLY A 168 9.66 -26.54 25.68
C GLY A 168 8.40 -27.27 26.13
N ASP A 169 8.06 -27.27 27.42
CA ASP A 169 6.76 -27.75 27.89
C ASP A 169 5.63 -26.93 27.24
N ALA A 170 4.56 -27.60 26.84
CA ALA A 170 3.50 -26.98 26.07
C ALA A 170 2.10 -27.50 26.43
N LEU A 171 1.15 -26.59 26.36
CA LEU A 171 -0.28 -26.83 26.40
C LEU A 171 -0.87 -26.51 25.03
N LEU A 172 -1.54 -27.47 24.42
CA LEU A 172 -2.10 -27.39 23.07
C LEU A 172 -3.62 -27.36 23.14
N PHE A 173 -4.20 -26.43 22.37
CA PHE A 173 -5.62 -26.23 22.19
C PHE A 173 -6.00 -26.65 20.78
N GLY A 174 -6.75 -27.73 20.67
CA GLY A 174 -7.25 -28.26 19.41
C GLY A 174 -8.58 -27.63 19.07
N LEU A 175 -8.64 -27.03 17.89
CA LEU A 175 -9.78 -26.38 17.29
C LEU A 175 -10.43 -27.30 16.25
N PRO A 176 -11.74 -27.19 16.00
CA PRO A 176 -12.45 -28.07 15.05
C PRO A 176 -11.87 -28.00 13.63
N THR A 177 -11.29 -26.85 13.25
CA THR A 177 -10.57 -26.67 11.99
C THR A 177 -9.53 -25.55 12.13
N ALA A 178 -8.72 -25.35 11.09
CA ALA A 178 -7.79 -24.23 11.04
C ALA A 178 -8.52 -22.89 10.89
N VAL A 179 -7.99 -21.88 11.57
CA VAL A 179 -8.56 -20.52 11.62
C VAL A 179 -7.52 -19.47 11.20
N PRO A 180 -7.04 -19.50 9.94
CA PRO A 180 -6.04 -18.57 9.45
C PRO A 180 -6.55 -17.12 9.56
N ARG A 181 -5.65 -16.20 9.92
CA ARG A 181 -5.95 -14.77 10.13
C ARG A 181 -7.03 -14.48 11.19
N CYS A 182 -7.51 -15.45 11.95
CA CYS A 182 -8.52 -15.22 12.97
C CYS A 182 -7.88 -14.69 14.26
N ILE A 183 -8.68 -13.96 15.03
CA ILE A 183 -8.35 -13.54 16.38
C ILE A 183 -9.17 -14.42 17.32
N VAL A 184 -8.47 -15.14 18.19
CA VAL A 184 -9.06 -16.17 19.05
C VAL A 184 -8.88 -15.76 20.50
N ALA A 185 -9.97 -15.75 21.26
CA ALA A 185 -9.93 -15.61 22.71
C ALA A 185 -9.79 -16.99 23.34
N VAL A 186 -8.84 -17.12 24.29
CA VAL A 186 -8.64 -18.31 25.11
C VAL A 186 -8.95 -17.94 26.55
N CYS A 187 -10.12 -18.33 27.04
CA CYS A 187 -10.56 -18.13 28.41
C CYS A 187 -10.18 -19.35 29.25
N LEU A 188 -9.51 -19.11 30.38
CA LEU A 188 -9.01 -20.16 31.26
C LEU A 188 -9.45 -19.88 32.70
N ASP A 189 -10.00 -20.88 33.37
CA ASP A 189 -10.17 -20.88 34.83
C ASP A 189 -8.92 -21.48 35.47
N SER A 190 -7.89 -20.66 35.63
CA SER A 190 -6.62 -21.06 36.23
C SER A 190 -6.57 -20.83 37.74
N ARG A 191 -5.95 -21.76 38.48
CA ARG A 191 -5.71 -21.60 39.93
C ARG A 191 -4.27 -21.19 40.24
N VAL A 192 -4.11 -20.36 41.27
CA VAL A 192 -2.82 -19.84 41.73
C VAL A 192 -2.03 -20.94 42.45
N GLU A 193 -1.36 -21.78 41.68
CA GLU A 193 -0.32 -22.70 42.18
C GLU A 193 1.06 -22.39 41.57
N GLY A 194 1.14 -21.65 40.46
CA GLY A 194 2.41 -21.21 39.88
C GLY A 194 3.08 -20.10 40.69
N VAL A 195 3.78 -20.48 41.75
CA VAL A 195 4.62 -19.55 42.52
C VAL A 195 5.82 -19.12 41.66
N GLY A 196 6.15 -17.83 41.66
CA GLY A 196 7.44 -17.34 41.16
C GLY A 196 7.49 -16.74 39.75
N VAL A 197 6.37 -16.49 39.07
CA VAL A 197 6.35 -15.77 37.76
C VAL A 197 5.87 -14.32 37.91
N ASP A 198 6.43 -13.37 37.16
CA ASP A 198 5.85 -12.02 37.02
C ASP A 198 4.66 -12.09 36.05
N PRO A 199 3.42 -11.81 36.49
CA PRO A 199 2.24 -11.84 35.63
C PRO A 199 2.31 -10.94 34.39
N ARG A 200 3.18 -9.93 34.39
CA ARG A 200 3.36 -8.99 33.27
C ARG A 200 4.38 -9.46 32.26
N GLN A 201 5.18 -10.48 32.61
CA GLN A 201 6.24 -11.01 31.78
C GLN A 201 6.38 -12.52 32.00
N PRO A 202 5.34 -13.33 31.71
CA PRO A 202 5.45 -14.77 31.83
C PRO A 202 6.39 -15.33 30.75
N PRO A 203 7.18 -16.39 31.04
CA PRO A 203 8.05 -17.04 30.07
C PRO A 203 7.23 -17.96 29.15
N LEU A 204 6.28 -17.38 28.42
CA LEU A 204 5.34 -18.08 27.56
C LEU A 204 5.36 -17.48 26.14
N VAL A 205 5.19 -18.35 25.16
CA VAL A 205 4.94 -17.97 23.77
C VAL A 205 3.71 -18.70 23.25
N TRP A 206 2.87 -17.99 22.52
CA TRP A 206 1.75 -18.56 21.79
C TRP A 206 2.14 -18.81 20.34
N GLU A 207 1.77 -19.97 19.81
CA GLU A 207 2.15 -20.42 18.49
C GLU A 207 0.97 -21.12 17.81
N ALA A 208 0.95 -21.12 16.48
CA ALA A 208 0.00 -21.86 15.66
C ALA A 208 0.76 -22.70 14.64
N TRP A 209 0.22 -23.85 14.25
CA TRP A 209 0.85 -24.70 13.25
C TRP A 209 0.65 -24.16 11.83
N ASP A 210 1.72 -23.88 11.10
CA ASP A 210 1.65 -23.29 9.74
C ASP A 210 1.74 -24.30 8.59
N GLY A 211 1.82 -25.59 8.91
CA GLY A 211 1.99 -26.68 7.94
C GLY A 211 3.40 -27.24 7.89
N ALA A 212 4.39 -26.45 8.30
CA ALA A 212 5.79 -26.86 8.37
C ALA A 212 6.39 -26.72 9.77
N ARG A 213 6.01 -25.68 10.50
CA ARG A 213 6.54 -25.32 11.82
C ARG A 213 5.48 -24.65 12.68
N TRP A 214 5.83 -24.47 13.94
CA TRP A 214 5.08 -23.64 14.87
C TRP A 214 5.46 -22.18 14.64
N ALA A 215 4.51 -21.39 14.15
CA ALA A 215 4.68 -19.96 13.92
C ALA A 215 4.21 -19.18 15.16
N THR A 216 5.04 -18.25 15.64
CA THR A 216 4.69 -17.39 16.77
C THR A 216 3.48 -16.53 16.46
N CYS A 217 2.53 -16.53 17.38
CA CYS A 217 1.36 -15.66 17.38
C CYS A 217 1.67 -14.43 18.22
N ALA A 218 1.28 -13.26 17.72
CA ALA A 218 1.17 -12.10 18.60
C ALA A 218 0.03 -12.36 19.60
N THR A 219 0.15 -11.79 20.79
CA THR A 219 -0.91 -11.81 21.80
C THR A 219 -1.40 -10.39 22.10
N GLY A 220 -2.68 -10.30 22.46
CA GLY A 220 -3.28 -9.09 22.99
C GLY A 220 -3.04 -8.98 24.48
N THR A 221 -4.03 -8.47 25.20
CA THR A 221 -4.00 -8.46 26.65
C THR A 221 -4.06 -9.89 27.18
N ASP A 222 -3.10 -10.25 28.05
CA ASP A 222 -3.14 -11.47 28.85
C ASP A 222 -3.56 -11.10 30.27
N SER A 223 -4.78 -11.48 30.63
CA SER A 223 -5.32 -11.27 31.98
C SER A 223 -5.13 -12.48 32.90
N THR A 224 -4.62 -13.61 32.40
CA THR A 224 -4.36 -14.83 33.17
C THR A 224 -3.14 -14.72 34.08
N GLY A 225 -2.29 -13.71 33.84
CA GLY A 225 -1.07 -13.49 34.62
C GLY A 225 -0.06 -14.63 34.48
N GLY A 226 0.10 -15.14 33.25
CA GLY A 226 0.90 -16.33 33.00
C GLY A 226 0.20 -17.61 33.45
N LEU A 227 -1.11 -17.74 33.17
CA LEU A 227 -1.92 -18.91 33.52
C LEU A 227 -2.09 -19.12 35.03
N ASN A 228 -1.92 -18.09 35.86
CA ASN A 228 -1.96 -18.21 37.32
C ASN A 228 -3.28 -17.79 37.95
N LYS A 229 -4.16 -17.12 37.20
CA LYS A 229 -5.49 -16.72 37.67
C LYS A 229 -6.50 -16.81 36.53
N PRO A 230 -7.81 -16.86 36.84
CA PRO A 230 -8.82 -16.88 35.81
C PRO A 230 -8.71 -15.65 34.92
N GLY A 231 -8.80 -15.85 33.62
CA GLY A 231 -8.66 -14.77 32.65
C GLY A 231 -8.70 -15.23 31.21
N GLU A 232 -8.52 -14.27 30.33
CA GLU A 232 -8.47 -14.44 28.88
C GLU A 232 -7.10 -14.03 28.34
N VAL A 233 -6.66 -14.76 27.30
CA VAL A 233 -5.59 -14.35 26.39
C VAL A 233 -6.15 -14.22 24.98
N THR A 234 -5.98 -13.07 24.34
CA THR A 234 -6.28 -12.90 22.92
C THR A 234 -5.09 -13.31 22.07
N VAL A 235 -5.28 -14.20 21.11
CA VAL A 235 -4.25 -14.75 20.22
C VAL A 235 -4.54 -14.34 18.77
N PHE A 236 -3.57 -13.68 18.13
CA PHE A 236 -3.65 -13.30 16.72
C PHE A 236 -3.05 -14.41 15.86
N VAL A 237 -3.91 -15.20 15.21
CA VAL A 237 -3.52 -16.41 14.49
C VAL A 237 -2.96 -16.03 13.10
N PRO A 238 -1.78 -16.54 12.70
CA PRO A 238 -1.15 -16.19 11.43
C PRO A 238 -1.94 -16.71 10.22
N ALA A 239 -1.72 -16.10 9.06
CA ALA A 239 -2.38 -16.46 7.80
C ALA A 239 -2.09 -17.90 7.33
N GLY A 240 -0.94 -18.45 7.71
CA GLY A 240 -0.55 -19.82 7.35
C GLY A 240 -1.15 -20.92 8.22
N HIS A 241 -1.97 -20.59 9.24
CA HIS A 241 -2.48 -21.61 10.16
C HIS A 241 -3.26 -22.71 9.41
N THR A 242 -2.86 -23.96 9.63
CA THR A 242 -3.43 -25.14 8.99
C THR A 242 -3.56 -26.29 9.98
N GLU A 243 -4.30 -27.33 9.59
CA GLU A 243 -4.54 -28.49 10.44
C GLU A 243 -3.31 -29.39 10.53
N SER A 244 -3.13 -30.03 11.68
CA SER A 244 -2.15 -31.10 11.87
C SER A 244 -2.70 -32.20 12.76
N VAL A 245 -1.96 -33.31 12.83
CA VAL A 245 -2.31 -34.46 13.67
C VAL A 245 -1.44 -34.41 14.93
N THR A 246 -2.07 -34.21 16.08
CA THR A 246 -1.45 -34.27 17.41
C THR A 246 -2.29 -35.20 18.28
N ALA A 247 -1.64 -36.07 19.06
CA ALA A 247 -2.28 -37.08 19.89
C ALA A 247 -3.32 -37.92 19.13
N GLY A 248 -3.04 -38.25 17.86
CA GLY A 248 -3.93 -39.00 16.98
C GLY A 248 -5.16 -38.25 16.48
N THR A 249 -5.29 -36.94 16.77
CA THR A 249 -6.44 -36.11 16.36
C THR A 249 -6.02 -35.06 15.35
N ARG A 250 -6.76 -34.99 14.23
CA ARG A 250 -6.65 -33.89 13.25
C ARG A 250 -7.45 -32.69 13.74
N ALA A 251 -6.78 -31.54 13.90
CA ALA A 251 -7.37 -30.30 14.38
C ALA A 251 -6.51 -29.09 13.95
N GLY A 252 -7.07 -27.89 14.05
CA GLY A 252 -6.28 -26.65 14.03
C GLY A 252 -5.65 -26.46 15.41
N TRP A 253 -4.33 -26.44 15.53
CA TRP A 253 -3.68 -26.44 16.85
C TRP A 253 -3.07 -25.08 17.17
N LEU A 254 -3.49 -24.53 18.31
CA LEU A 254 -2.79 -23.46 19.00
C LEU A 254 -1.95 -24.06 20.13
N ARG A 255 -0.77 -23.50 20.38
CA ARG A 255 0.18 -23.98 21.38
C ARG A 255 0.63 -22.84 22.28
N CYS A 256 0.44 -22.99 23.57
CA CYS A 256 1.11 -22.18 24.59
C CYS A 256 2.33 -22.96 25.07
N ARG A 257 3.54 -22.41 24.90
CA ARG A 257 4.80 -23.09 25.21
C ARG A 257 5.65 -22.27 26.16
N VAL A 258 6.27 -22.94 27.12
CA VAL A 258 7.25 -22.34 28.04
C VAL A 258 8.54 -22.02 27.29
N THR A 259 9.04 -20.80 27.44
CA THR A 259 10.31 -20.33 26.87
C THR A 259 11.43 -20.36 27.89
N ASP A 260 12.67 -20.24 27.43
CA ASP A 260 13.79 -19.94 28.32
C ASP A 260 13.55 -18.62 29.06
N ALA A 261 13.90 -18.59 30.35
CA ALA A 261 13.88 -17.37 31.13
C ALA A 261 14.99 -16.42 30.68
N VAL A 262 14.67 -15.14 30.44
CA VAL A 262 15.71 -14.12 30.24
C VAL A 262 16.34 -13.72 31.58
N PRO A 263 17.57 -13.19 31.62
CA PRO A 263 18.22 -12.80 32.87
C PRO A 263 17.36 -11.86 33.72
N GLY A 264 17.11 -12.24 34.98
CA GLY A 264 16.28 -11.48 35.91
C GLY A 264 14.77 -11.72 35.80
N GLN A 265 14.32 -12.57 34.86
CA GLN A 265 12.92 -12.98 34.76
C GLN A 265 12.61 -14.10 35.75
N PRO A 266 11.64 -13.92 36.65
CA PRO A 266 11.16 -14.98 37.52
C PRO A 266 10.53 -16.13 36.72
N PHE A 267 10.71 -17.38 37.17
CA PHE A 267 10.29 -18.59 36.46
C PHE A 267 9.35 -19.46 37.31
N TYR A 268 8.55 -20.31 36.66
CA TYR A 268 7.62 -21.20 37.35
C TYR A 268 8.36 -22.16 38.29
N SER A 269 8.01 -22.17 39.58
CA SER A 269 8.45 -23.22 40.49
C SER A 269 7.53 -24.45 40.50
N GLU A 270 6.26 -24.24 40.16
CA GLU A 270 5.22 -25.27 40.07
C GLU A 270 4.35 -25.01 38.83
N SER A 271 3.73 -26.08 38.32
CA SER A 271 2.85 -26.02 37.15
C SER A 271 1.55 -25.28 37.49
N PRO A 272 1.13 -24.27 36.71
CA PRO A 272 -0.23 -23.75 36.83
C PRO A 272 -1.22 -24.85 36.44
N THR A 273 -2.41 -24.79 37.02
CA THR A 273 -3.51 -25.71 36.72
C THR A 273 -4.68 -24.97 36.10
N ILE A 274 -5.38 -25.61 35.18
CA ILE A 274 -6.63 -25.13 34.59
C ILE A 274 -7.75 -26.11 34.90
N ARG A 275 -8.89 -25.58 35.30
CA ARG A 275 -10.10 -26.36 35.59
C ARG A 275 -11.09 -26.32 34.43
N GLU A 276 -11.17 -25.17 33.77
CA GLU A 276 -12.00 -24.94 32.60
C GLU A 276 -11.19 -24.20 31.54
N ALA A 277 -11.45 -24.51 30.27
CA ALA A 277 -10.87 -23.82 29.14
C ALA A 277 -11.91 -23.67 28.04
N GLU A 278 -12.08 -22.44 27.58
CA GLU A 278 -12.94 -22.10 26.45
C GLU A 278 -12.11 -21.38 25.40
N VAL A 279 -12.39 -21.67 24.15
CA VAL A 279 -11.77 -21.00 23.02
C VAL A 279 -12.87 -20.55 22.08
N PHE A 280 -12.81 -19.34 21.57
CA PHE A 280 -13.75 -18.86 20.55
C PHE A 280 -13.15 -17.75 19.69
N THR A 281 -13.62 -17.67 18.44
CA THR A 281 -13.20 -16.62 17.50
C THR A 281 -13.91 -15.31 17.84
N VAL A 282 -13.12 -14.25 18.02
CA VAL A 282 -13.60 -12.89 18.35
C VAL A 282 -13.34 -11.88 17.25
N GLY A 283 -12.63 -12.25 16.19
CA GLY A 283 -12.28 -11.33 15.12
C GLY A 283 -11.39 -11.94 14.05
N GLY A 284 -10.85 -11.09 13.18
CA GLY A 284 -9.84 -11.47 12.19
C GLY A 284 -8.99 -10.29 11.75
N THR A 285 -7.81 -10.58 11.22
CA THR A 285 -6.83 -9.58 10.77
C THR A 285 -6.75 -9.60 9.25
N ALA A 286 -6.93 -8.45 8.59
CA ALA A 286 -6.73 -8.31 7.14
C ALA A 286 -5.66 -7.28 6.83
N GLY A 287 -4.99 -7.46 5.69
CA GLY A 287 -4.18 -6.42 5.08
C GLY A 287 -5.08 -5.29 4.57
N VAL A 288 -4.63 -4.06 4.74
CA VAL A 288 -5.26 -2.88 4.15
C VAL A 288 -4.21 -1.97 3.54
N GLU A 289 -4.65 -1.20 2.55
CA GLU A 289 -3.83 -0.25 1.83
C GLU A 289 -4.57 1.06 1.62
N HIS A 290 -3.85 2.18 1.67
CA HIS A 290 -4.37 3.49 1.25
C HIS A 290 -4.43 3.50 -0.28
N ALA A 291 -5.36 2.73 -0.80
CA ALA A 291 -5.66 2.62 -2.20
C ALA A 291 -7.11 2.16 -2.33
N GLU A 292 -7.73 2.56 -3.43
CA GLU A 292 -9.03 2.07 -3.85
C GLU A 292 -8.84 1.23 -5.12
N THR A 293 -9.42 0.03 -5.13
CA THR A 293 -9.50 -0.80 -6.32
C THR A 293 -10.75 -0.43 -7.12
N VAL A 294 -10.54 0.02 -8.35
CA VAL A 294 -11.60 0.40 -9.27
C VAL A 294 -11.77 -0.71 -10.30
N LEU A 295 -12.99 -1.24 -10.41
CA LEU A 295 -13.31 -2.37 -11.27
C LEU A 295 -14.08 -1.94 -12.53
N ASP A 296 -13.95 -2.73 -13.59
CA ASP A 296 -14.74 -2.64 -14.84
C ASP A 296 -14.87 -1.23 -15.41
N VAL A 297 -13.75 -0.53 -15.57
CA VAL A 297 -13.73 0.84 -16.09
C VAL A 297 -13.61 0.84 -17.61
N PRO A 298 -14.64 1.30 -18.35
CA PRO A 298 -14.53 1.47 -19.79
C PRO A 298 -13.59 2.64 -20.11
N LEU A 299 -12.58 2.39 -20.95
CA LEU A 299 -11.65 3.40 -21.42
C LEU A 299 -12.12 4.06 -22.72
N GLY A 300 -12.80 3.31 -23.58
CA GLY A 300 -13.34 3.81 -24.84
C GLY A 300 -13.41 2.75 -25.95
N THR A 301 -13.49 3.22 -27.19
CA THR A 301 -13.54 2.39 -28.39
C THR A 301 -12.37 2.74 -29.30
N SER A 302 -11.66 1.74 -29.81
CA SER A 302 -10.53 1.93 -30.73
C SER A 302 -10.99 2.40 -32.11
N GLU A 303 -10.25 3.32 -32.69
CA GLU A 303 -10.40 3.74 -34.09
C GLU A 303 -9.64 2.83 -35.07
N GLY A 304 -8.85 1.88 -34.57
CA GLY A 304 -8.03 0.97 -35.39
C GLY A 304 -6.73 1.58 -35.89
N VAL A 305 -6.25 2.65 -35.26
CA VAL A 305 -5.02 3.35 -35.63
C VAL A 305 -3.92 3.17 -34.58
N ALA A 306 -2.65 3.18 -35.00
CA ALA A 306 -1.52 3.03 -34.08
C ALA A 306 -1.35 4.26 -33.17
N GLY A 307 -0.74 4.08 -32.00
CA GLY A 307 -0.40 5.17 -31.08
C GLY A 307 -1.58 5.79 -30.33
N GLN A 308 -2.75 5.15 -30.31
CA GLN A 308 -3.92 5.63 -29.58
C GLN A 308 -3.66 5.69 -28.07
N THR A 309 -4.28 6.66 -27.39
CA THR A 309 -4.16 6.82 -25.94
C THR A 309 -5.52 7.02 -25.32
N PHE A 310 -5.76 6.36 -24.18
CA PHE A 310 -6.98 6.48 -23.39
C PHE A 310 -6.64 6.90 -21.97
N ALA A 311 -7.57 7.52 -21.26
CA ALA A 311 -7.34 8.00 -19.90
C ALA A 311 -8.37 7.44 -18.93
N VAL A 312 -7.95 7.18 -17.70
CA VAL A 312 -8.86 6.82 -16.60
C VAL A 312 -9.51 8.07 -16.00
N PRO A 313 -10.72 7.93 -15.42
CA PRO A 313 -11.40 9.04 -14.77
C PRO A 313 -10.75 9.45 -13.45
N ARG A 314 -10.02 8.54 -12.78
CA ARG A 314 -9.34 8.82 -11.50
C ARG A 314 -7.86 8.56 -11.62
N THR A 315 -7.08 9.54 -11.19
CA THR A 315 -5.62 9.52 -11.17
C THR A 315 -5.14 9.76 -9.74
N PRO A 316 -3.93 9.33 -9.40
CA PRO A 316 -2.99 8.53 -10.20
C PRO A 316 -3.35 7.04 -10.24
N VAL A 317 -2.72 6.27 -11.12
CA VAL A 317 -2.75 4.81 -11.14
C VAL A 317 -1.58 4.28 -10.33
N LEU A 318 -1.86 3.41 -9.35
CA LEU A 318 -0.83 2.78 -8.53
C LEU A 318 -0.25 1.56 -9.22
N LEU A 319 1.09 1.43 -9.18
CA LEU A 319 1.85 0.33 -9.79
C LEU A 319 2.66 -0.48 -8.75
N ASP A 320 2.54 -0.14 -7.47
CA ASP A 320 3.26 -0.73 -6.33
C ASP A 320 2.60 -2.02 -5.78
N GLY A 321 1.88 -2.73 -6.65
CA GLY A 321 1.09 -3.90 -6.31
C GLY A 321 0.69 -4.66 -7.57
N GLU A 322 -0.54 -5.19 -7.61
CA GLU A 322 -1.02 -5.81 -8.83
C GLU A 322 -1.13 -4.79 -9.98
N PRO A 323 -0.58 -5.09 -11.17
CA PRO A 323 -0.64 -4.17 -12.29
C PRO A 323 -2.08 -4.01 -12.81
N PRO A 324 -2.40 -2.87 -13.45
CA PRO A 324 -3.69 -2.67 -14.08
C PRO A 324 -3.92 -3.71 -15.18
N LEU A 325 -5.12 -4.29 -15.20
CA LEU A 325 -5.48 -5.33 -16.16
C LEU A 325 -6.29 -4.72 -17.31
N VAL A 326 -5.64 -4.55 -18.46
CA VAL A 326 -6.25 -3.97 -19.67
C VAL A 326 -6.80 -5.08 -20.55
N GLU A 327 -8.04 -4.94 -20.99
CA GLU A 327 -8.66 -5.84 -21.95
C GLU A 327 -9.22 -5.09 -23.15
N VAL A 328 -9.09 -5.71 -24.33
CA VAL A 328 -9.65 -5.24 -25.59
C VAL A 328 -10.58 -6.31 -26.15
N SER A 329 -11.78 -5.91 -26.57
CA SER A 329 -12.75 -6.85 -27.15
C SER A 329 -12.30 -7.33 -28.53
N SER A 330 -12.56 -8.60 -28.84
CA SER A 330 -12.36 -9.21 -30.16
C SER A 330 -13.53 -10.13 -30.51
N ASP A 331 -13.56 -10.65 -31.74
CA ASP A 331 -14.57 -11.63 -32.17
C ASP A 331 -14.60 -12.91 -31.32
N GLY A 332 -13.46 -13.26 -30.71
CA GLY A 332 -13.32 -14.41 -29.81
C GLY A 332 -13.49 -14.10 -28.32
N GLY A 333 -13.92 -12.88 -27.98
CA GLY A 333 -14.02 -12.42 -26.59
C GLY A 333 -12.93 -11.41 -26.20
N TRP A 334 -12.77 -11.19 -24.90
CA TRP A 334 -11.81 -10.23 -24.36
C TRP A 334 -10.38 -10.76 -24.43
N GLN A 335 -9.47 -9.92 -24.90
CA GLN A 335 -8.04 -10.22 -24.95
C GLN A 335 -7.31 -9.35 -23.96
N THR A 336 -6.49 -9.97 -23.11
CA THR A 336 -5.63 -9.27 -22.16
C THR A 336 -4.42 -8.63 -22.86
N TRP A 337 -4.12 -7.40 -22.45
CA TRP A 337 -2.96 -6.63 -22.85
C TRP A 337 -2.02 -6.44 -21.67
N THR A 338 -0.73 -6.69 -21.88
CA THR A 338 0.30 -6.67 -20.84
C THR A 338 0.90 -5.26 -20.72
N PRO A 339 0.89 -4.66 -19.53
CA PRO A 339 1.61 -3.42 -19.27
C PRO A 339 3.12 -3.57 -19.50
N VAL A 340 3.74 -2.63 -20.22
CA VAL A 340 5.19 -2.59 -20.45
C VAL A 340 5.73 -1.18 -20.22
N ASP A 341 7.00 -1.08 -19.82
CA ASP A 341 7.67 0.20 -19.62
C ASP A 341 7.90 0.95 -20.93
N HIS A 342 8.18 0.21 -22.01
CA HIS A 342 8.37 0.74 -23.36
C HIS A 342 8.06 -0.30 -24.44
N PHE A 343 7.83 0.15 -25.67
CA PHE A 343 7.55 -0.74 -26.80
C PHE A 343 8.79 -1.22 -27.58
N ALA A 344 10.01 -0.80 -27.22
CA ALA A 344 11.20 -1.07 -28.03
C ALA A 344 11.47 -2.58 -28.28
N ALA A 345 11.12 -3.44 -27.30
CA ALA A 345 11.26 -4.89 -27.39
C ALA A 345 10.01 -5.62 -27.93
N SER A 346 8.94 -4.88 -28.27
CA SER A 346 7.66 -5.44 -28.66
C SER A 346 7.62 -5.76 -30.16
N GLY A 347 7.14 -6.95 -30.50
CA GLY A 347 6.87 -7.38 -31.86
C GLY A 347 5.48 -6.96 -32.35
N PRO A 348 5.21 -6.97 -33.68
CA PRO A 348 3.95 -6.46 -34.26
C PRO A 348 2.65 -7.12 -33.78
N ALA A 349 2.73 -8.33 -33.22
CA ALA A 349 1.57 -9.07 -32.71
C ALA A 349 1.44 -8.98 -31.17
N ASP A 350 2.38 -8.34 -30.49
CA ASP A 350 2.40 -8.29 -29.04
C ASP A 350 1.33 -7.32 -28.52
N ARG A 351 0.45 -7.85 -27.67
CA ARG A 351 -0.61 -7.08 -27.00
C ARG A 351 -0.03 -6.35 -25.81
N HIS A 352 0.73 -5.29 -26.08
CA HIS A 352 1.38 -4.48 -25.07
C HIS A 352 0.73 -3.11 -24.94
N VAL A 353 0.67 -2.61 -23.72
CA VAL A 353 0.13 -1.29 -23.39
C VAL A 353 1.11 -0.59 -22.48
N GLN A 354 1.34 0.70 -22.68
CA GLN A 354 2.22 1.48 -21.83
C GLN A 354 1.38 2.36 -20.92
N VAL A 355 1.73 2.40 -19.64
CA VAL A 355 0.99 3.16 -18.63
C VAL A 355 1.79 4.41 -18.25
N ASP A 356 1.13 5.56 -18.30
CA ASP A 356 1.53 6.77 -17.58
C ASP A 356 0.69 6.82 -16.29
N PRO A 357 1.26 6.42 -15.15
CA PRO A 357 0.51 6.29 -13.92
C PRO A 357 0.12 7.64 -13.31
N VAL A 358 0.92 8.68 -13.50
CA VAL A 358 0.64 10.01 -12.92
C VAL A 358 -0.48 10.70 -13.68
N ALA A 359 -0.43 10.66 -15.02
CA ALA A 359 -1.50 11.22 -15.85
C ALA A 359 -2.70 10.26 -16.00
N GLY A 360 -2.56 9.01 -15.57
CA GLY A 360 -3.57 7.96 -15.76
C GLY A 360 -3.86 7.66 -17.23
N ARG A 361 -2.81 7.61 -18.07
CA ARG A 361 -2.96 7.38 -19.51
C ARG A 361 -2.45 5.99 -19.90
N PHE A 362 -3.19 5.33 -20.78
CA PHE A 362 -2.88 4.03 -21.36
C PHE A 362 -2.63 4.23 -22.85
N ALA A 363 -1.36 4.16 -23.24
CA ALA A 363 -0.92 4.32 -24.62
C ALA A 363 -0.79 2.94 -25.28
N PHE A 364 -1.27 2.84 -26.51
CA PHE A 364 -1.13 1.66 -27.36
C PHE A 364 0.05 1.83 -28.32
N PRO A 365 0.60 0.72 -28.84
CA PRO A 365 1.83 0.75 -29.62
C PRO A 365 1.78 1.67 -30.84
N PRO A 366 2.84 2.44 -31.11
CA PRO A 366 2.94 3.26 -32.31
C PRO A 366 3.42 2.43 -33.52
N GLU A 367 3.20 3.00 -34.70
CA GLU A 367 3.82 2.57 -35.94
C GLU A 367 4.76 3.69 -36.41
N VAL A 368 6.04 3.39 -36.57
CA VAL A 368 7.07 4.39 -36.88
C VAL A 368 7.61 4.13 -38.28
N ARG A 369 7.79 5.20 -39.05
CA ARG A 369 8.41 5.13 -40.36
C ARG A 369 9.93 5.10 -40.22
N GLU A 370 10.57 4.07 -40.78
CA GLU A 370 12.03 3.94 -40.82
C GLU A 370 12.65 4.78 -41.95
N ALA A 371 13.98 4.93 -41.90
CA ALA A 371 14.72 5.78 -42.85
C ALA A 371 14.62 5.30 -44.31
N ASP A 372 14.40 4.00 -44.52
CA ASP A 372 14.16 3.39 -45.83
C ASP A 372 12.71 3.58 -46.34
N GLY A 373 11.86 4.23 -45.53
CA GLY A 373 10.47 4.51 -45.82
C GLY A 373 9.50 3.39 -45.46
N THR A 374 9.97 2.26 -44.95
CA THR A 374 9.13 1.17 -44.43
C THR A 374 8.46 1.57 -43.12
N MET A 375 7.32 0.95 -42.81
CA MET A 375 6.63 1.14 -41.54
C MET A 375 6.93 -0.03 -40.62
N ARG A 376 7.31 0.29 -39.38
CA ARG A 376 7.55 -0.68 -38.32
C ARG A 376 6.51 -0.53 -37.22
N ALA A 377 5.77 -1.60 -36.96
CA ALA A 377 4.88 -1.70 -35.82
C ALA A 377 5.65 -2.16 -34.58
N TYR A 378 5.44 -1.46 -33.46
CA TYR A 378 6.06 -1.75 -32.16
C TYR A 378 5.08 -2.47 -31.21
N GLY A 379 4.15 -3.23 -31.76
CA GLY A 379 3.09 -3.89 -31.01
C GLY A 379 1.80 -3.99 -31.81
N ALA A 380 0.86 -4.78 -31.30
CA ALA A 380 -0.46 -4.92 -31.89
C ALA A 380 -1.24 -3.60 -31.78
N VAL A 381 -2.12 -3.36 -32.76
CA VAL A 381 -3.08 -2.23 -32.74
C VAL A 381 -4.47 -2.79 -32.43
N PRO A 382 -5.19 -2.25 -31.42
CA PRO A 382 -6.56 -2.66 -31.15
C PRO A 382 -7.46 -2.48 -32.40
N PRO A 383 -8.22 -3.50 -32.83
CA PRO A 383 -9.06 -3.40 -34.02
C PRO A 383 -10.06 -2.24 -33.96
N LYS A 384 -10.41 -1.67 -35.11
CA LYS A 384 -11.43 -0.62 -35.20
C LYS A 384 -12.77 -1.11 -34.62
N GLY A 385 -13.38 -0.32 -33.74
CA GLY A 385 -14.63 -0.68 -33.07
C GLY A 385 -14.45 -1.54 -31.82
N ALA A 386 -13.24 -2.01 -31.51
CA ALA A 386 -12.99 -2.76 -30.30
C ALA A 386 -13.17 -1.87 -29.06
N HIS A 387 -13.94 -2.36 -28.09
CA HIS A 387 -14.05 -1.74 -26.78
C HIS A 387 -12.82 -2.04 -25.93
N ILE A 388 -12.39 -1.06 -25.15
CA ILE A 388 -11.23 -1.14 -24.27
C ILE A 388 -11.70 -0.87 -22.85
N ARG A 389 -11.27 -1.72 -21.92
CA ARG A 389 -11.58 -1.58 -20.50
C ARG A 389 -10.38 -1.90 -19.62
N LEU A 390 -10.42 -1.38 -18.41
CA LEU A 390 -9.68 -1.91 -17.28
C LEU A 390 -10.62 -2.78 -16.48
N THR A 391 -10.34 -4.07 -16.36
CA THR A 391 -11.11 -4.92 -15.44
C THR A 391 -10.79 -4.55 -14.00
N ARG A 392 -9.56 -4.12 -13.73
CA ARG A 392 -9.15 -3.50 -12.46
C ARG A 392 -7.97 -2.54 -12.62
N TYR A 393 -7.95 -1.49 -11.79
CA TYR A 393 -6.75 -0.72 -11.46
C TYR A 393 -6.87 -0.15 -10.05
N ARG A 394 -5.73 0.24 -9.46
CA ARG A 394 -5.67 0.87 -8.14
C ARG A 394 -5.38 2.35 -8.27
N THR A 395 -6.01 3.16 -7.40
CA THR A 395 -5.81 4.62 -7.35
C THR A 395 -5.72 5.11 -5.91
N GLY A 396 -5.15 6.29 -5.68
CA GLY A 396 -4.88 6.85 -4.36
C GLY A 396 -3.38 6.86 -4.04
N GLY A 397 -3.01 6.29 -2.89
CA GLY A 397 -1.65 6.29 -2.36
C GLY A 397 -1.24 7.63 -1.75
N GLY A 398 0.06 7.82 -1.59
CA GLY A 398 0.64 9.04 -1.06
C GLY A 398 1.03 8.95 0.42
N ALA A 399 1.77 9.96 0.87
CA ALA A 399 2.31 10.03 2.22
C ALA A 399 1.22 10.19 3.30
N ALA A 400 0.04 10.69 2.93
CA ALA A 400 -1.13 10.82 3.81
C ALA A 400 -1.61 9.47 4.36
N GLY A 401 -1.29 8.36 3.70
CA GLY A 401 -1.57 7.02 4.20
C GLY A 401 -0.69 6.57 5.37
N ASN A 402 0.40 7.27 5.66
CA ASN A 402 1.27 6.90 6.78
C ASN A 402 0.68 7.36 8.11
N VAL A 403 -0.12 6.50 8.74
CA VAL A 403 -0.84 6.81 9.98
C VAL A 403 -0.34 5.98 11.15
N ALA A 404 -0.42 6.53 12.37
CA ALA A 404 0.08 5.89 13.58
C ALA A 404 -0.73 4.63 13.97
N ARG A 405 -0.17 3.82 14.87
CA ARG A 405 -0.88 2.73 15.57
C ARG A 405 -2.20 3.26 16.16
N GLY A 406 -3.29 2.52 15.97
CA GLY A 406 -4.63 2.87 16.46
C GLY A 406 -5.32 4.03 15.75
N ALA A 407 -4.73 4.61 14.70
CA ALA A 407 -5.34 5.70 13.95
C ALA A 407 -6.49 5.21 13.04
N ILE A 408 -6.36 4.04 12.43
CA ILE A 408 -7.40 3.39 11.62
C ILE A 408 -8.39 2.74 12.58
N ARG A 409 -9.59 3.31 12.72
CA ARG A 409 -10.56 2.89 13.73
C ARG A 409 -12.03 3.03 13.33
N VAL A 410 -12.28 3.51 12.11
CA VAL A 410 -13.63 3.74 11.60
C VAL A 410 -13.93 2.72 10.51
N LEU A 411 -15.01 1.96 10.68
CA LEU A 411 -15.59 1.14 9.62
C LEU A 411 -16.43 2.05 8.71
N ARG A 412 -16.12 2.11 7.41
CA ARG A 412 -16.92 2.83 6.42
C ARG A 412 -17.89 1.91 5.69
N SER A 413 -17.40 0.76 5.26
CA SER A 413 -18.27 -0.32 4.76
C SER A 413 -19.03 -0.96 5.92
N SER A 414 -20.33 -1.19 5.73
CA SER A 414 -21.13 -1.95 6.70
C SER A 414 -20.87 -3.44 6.54
N VAL A 415 -20.22 -4.05 7.53
CA VAL A 415 -20.01 -5.50 7.59
C VAL A 415 -20.85 -6.07 8.73
N PRO A 416 -21.78 -7.02 8.47
CA PRO A 416 -22.57 -7.65 9.52
C PRO A 416 -21.69 -8.25 10.63
N TYR A 417 -22.16 -8.12 11.88
CA TYR A 417 -21.53 -8.69 13.08
C TYR A 417 -20.14 -8.14 13.44
N VAL A 418 -19.60 -7.16 12.70
CA VAL A 418 -18.34 -6.50 13.05
C VAL A 418 -18.65 -5.24 13.86
N ALA A 419 -18.14 -5.16 15.08
CA ALA A 419 -18.35 -4.05 16.01
C ALA A 419 -17.28 -2.95 15.89
N GLY A 420 -16.07 -3.29 15.43
CA GLY A 420 -14.99 -2.34 15.37
C GLY A 420 -13.80 -2.79 14.55
N VAL A 421 -12.91 -1.84 14.28
CA VAL A 421 -11.64 -2.06 13.60
C VAL A 421 -10.53 -1.30 14.31
N ALA A 422 -9.32 -1.84 14.34
CA ALA A 422 -8.14 -1.13 14.81
C ALA A 422 -6.87 -1.63 14.12
N ASN A 423 -5.95 -0.73 13.74
CA ASN A 423 -4.60 -1.12 13.35
C ASN A 423 -3.68 -1.29 14.57
N ARG A 424 -3.08 -2.47 14.73
CA ARG A 424 -2.07 -2.71 15.77
C ARG A 424 -0.75 -2.05 15.48
N GLU A 425 -0.36 -1.93 14.22
CA GLU A 425 0.89 -1.27 13.85
C GLU A 425 0.61 -0.04 12.97
N ALA A 426 1.57 0.88 12.90
CA ALA A 426 1.44 2.04 12.02
C ALA A 426 1.36 1.61 10.55
N ALA A 427 0.53 2.30 9.77
CA ALA A 427 0.56 2.17 8.32
C ALA A 427 1.79 2.87 7.76
N ARG A 428 2.48 2.22 6.82
CA ARG A 428 3.76 2.69 6.28
C ARG A 428 3.90 2.37 4.80
N GLY A 429 4.86 3.03 4.14
CA GLY A 429 5.19 2.78 2.74
C GLY A 429 4.52 3.73 1.75
N GLY A 430 3.66 4.63 2.22
CA GLY A 430 3.04 5.64 1.37
C GLY A 430 4.04 6.75 1.02
N VAL A 431 4.19 7.06 -0.26
CA VAL A 431 5.05 8.13 -0.76
C VAL A 431 4.28 8.93 -1.80
N ASP A 432 4.38 10.25 -1.75
CA ASP A 432 3.75 11.13 -2.73
C ASP A 432 4.38 10.95 -4.11
N GLY A 433 3.58 11.14 -5.16
CA GLY A 433 4.08 11.13 -6.53
C GLY A 433 5.13 12.22 -6.73
N GLU A 434 6.10 11.94 -7.60
CA GLU A 434 7.19 12.86 -7.85
C GLU A 434 6.67 14.18 -8.44
N THR A 435 7.09 15.28 -7.84
CA THR A 435 6.79 16.60 -8.39
C THR A 435 7.64 16.88 -9.62
N VAL A 436 7.11 17.72 -10.50
CA VAL A 436 7.85 18.19 -11.67
C VAL A 436 9.20 18.83 -11.29
N GLU A 437 9.26 19.57 -10.18
CA GLU A 437 10.52 20.18 -9.72
C GLU A 437 11.55 19.14 -9.28
N ASN A 438 11.13 18.06 -8.61
CA ASN A 438 12.02 16.95 -8.28
C ASN A 438 12.51 16.24 -9.55
N ALA A 439 11.64 16.03 -10.53
CA ALA A 439 12.01 15.43 -11.81
C ALA A 439 13.05 16.27 -12.56
N LYS A 440 12.96 17.61 -12.51
CA LYS A 440 14.00 18.51 -13.06
C LYS A 440 15.36 18.34 -12.38
N LEU A 441 15.38 18.02 -11.08
CA LEU A 441 16.62 17.74 -10.35
C LEU A 441 17.19 16.35 -10.66
N ARG A 442 16.31 15.36 -10.89
CA ARG A 442 16.68 13.97 -11.21
C ARG A 442 17.17 13.80 -12.65
N ALA A 443 16.52 14.44 -13.63
CA ALA A 443 16.80 14.22 -15.05
C ALA A 443 18.28 14.42 -15.46
N PRO A 444 19.01 15.46 -15.00
CA PRO A 444 20.44 15.59 -15.30
C PRO A 444 21.31 14.45 -14.76
N GLN A 445 20.90 13.81 -13.66
CA GLN A 445 21.64 12.67 -13.07
C GLN A 445 21.47 11.42 -13.94
N ILE A 446 20.25 11.15 -14.41
CA ILE A 446 19.98 10.04 -15.34
C ILE A 446 20.80 10.19 -16.63
N LEU A 447 20.91 11.40 -17.17
CA LEU A 447 21.71 11.64 -18.37
C LEU A 447 23.22 11.48 -18.15
N ARG A 448 23.69 11.60 -16.90
CA ARG A 448 25.11 11.41 -16.53
C ARG A 448 25.43 9.94 -16.25
N VAL A 449 24.51 9.23 -15.62
CA VAL A 449 24.63 7.80 -15.29
C VAL A 449 24.05 6.99 -16.46
N GLN A 450 24.87 6.67 -17.47
CA GLN A 450 24.45 5.80 -18.58
C GLN A 450 24.25 4.35 -18.11
N GLU A 451 23.13 4.02 -17.46
CA GLU A 451 22.64 2.66 -17.06
C GLU A 451 23.72 1.66 -16.54
N ARG A 452 24.87 2.15 -16.11
CA ARG A 452 26.03 1.37 -15.72
C ARG A 452 26.66 2.10 -14.55
N ALA A 453 26.70 1.43 -13.41
CA ALA A 453 27.49 1.92 -12.30
C ALA A 453 28.97 1.71 -12.63
N VAL A 454 29.68 2.81 -12.86
CA VAL A 454 31.13 2.82 -13.11
C VAL A 454 31.86 3.49 -11.95
N THR A 455 31.18 4.41 -11.23
CA THR A 455 31.67 5.11 -10.05
C THR A 455 30.90 4.72 -8.78
N ALA A 456 31.47 5.03 -7.61
CA ALA A 456 30.80 4.83 -6.33
C ALA A 456 29.51 5.67 -6.19
N GLU A 457 29.50 6.88 -6.77
CA GLU A 457 28.31 7.73 -6.81
C GLU A 457 27.21 7.15 -7.71
N ASP A 458 27.58 6.48 -8.82
CA ASP A 458 26.60 5.78 -9.67
C ASP A 458 25.93 4.63 -8.91
N HIS A 459 26.69 3.87 -8.11
CA HIS A 459 26.13 2.82 -7.25
C HIS A 459 25.16 3.39 -6.20
N GLU A 460 25.48 4.53 -5.59
CA GLU A 460 24.59 5.19 -4.63
C GLU A 460 23.31 5.71 -5.31
N ALA A 461 23.42 6.28 -6.52
CA ALA A 461 22.28 6.77 -7.29
C ALA A 461 21.33 5.63 -7.70
N ILE A 462 21.87 4.51 -8.22
CA ILE A 462 21.08 3.33 -8.59
C ILE A 462 20.42 2.70 -7.35
N ALA A 463 21.11 2.65 -6.21
CA ALA A 463 20.54 2.12 -4.96
C ALA A 463 19.37 2.98 -4.44
N ARG A 464 19.38 4.30 -4.67
CA ARG A 464 18.26 5.20 -4.33
C ARG A 464 17.09 5.10 -5.30
N GLU A 465 17.30 4.69 -6.55
CA GLU A 465 16.20 4.43 -7.50
C GLU A 465 15.50 3.10 -7.24
N ALA A 466 16.17 2.13 -6.62
CA ALA A 466 15.61 0.80 -6.33
C ALA A 466 14.88 0.69 -4.96
N ALA A 467 14.91 1.75 -4.14
CA ALA A 467 14.34 1.80 -2.80
C ALA A 467 13.16 2.78 -2.74
#